data_AF-A0A6C0F9T4-F1
#
_entry.id   AF-A0A6C0F9T4-F1
#
_cell.length_a   1.000
_cell.length_b   1.000
_cell.length_c   1.000
_cell.angle_alpha   90.00
_cell.angle_beta   90.00
_cell.angle_gamma   90.00
#
_symmetry.space_group_name_H-M   'P 1'
#
loop_
_entity.id
_entity.type
_entity.pdbx_description
1 polymer ?
#
loop_
_entity_poly.entity_id
_entity_poly.type
_entity_poly.pdbx_seq_one_letter_code
_entity_poly.pdbx_strand_id
1 'polypeptide(L)'
;MYYIKLIFVVISMLLSLSIGEWLMHKYIMHNTEGSFGRFILGEQHIIHHNQVNSDMTLKEGEEHIGLYFGVWETFWISVAIMVIQRIIMYIINFDCKITYSFGISLAGGLFYKFMWDYLHYSFHDLTDNLEINKLNPYFYWWFKNHAYHHLVKGEAKGNYNIIVPGADFLFGTYRSCVTNKEYCKENDNEICSIEESNRLLNHGFNFCEK
;
A
#
# COMPACT_ATOMS: atom_id res chain seq x y z
N MET A 1 -27.35 20.91 11.10
CA MET A 1 -26.24 20.43 11.98
C MET A 1 -25.93 18.94 11.82
N TYR A 2 -26.91 18.05 11.65
CA TYR A 2 -26.67 16.60 11.49
C TYR A 2 -25.75 16.26 10.29
N TYR A 3 -26.03 16.82 9.11
CA TYR A 3 -25.23 16.59 7.90
C TYR A 3 -23.75 16.98 8.05
N ILE A 4 -23.47 18.08 8.76
CA ILE A 4 -22.09 18.53 9.02
C ILE A 4 -21.35 17.50 9.88
N LYS A 5 -22.00 16.96 10.92
CA LYS A 5 -21.41 15.90 11.76
C LYS A 5 -21.14 14.63 10.96
N LEU A 6 -22.07 14.25 10.08
CA LEU A 6 -21.90 13.08 9.22
C LEU A 6 -20.71 13.25 8.27
N ILE A 7 -20.57 14.42 7.66
CA ILE A 7 -19.42 14.74 6.79
C ILE A 7 -18.10 14.61 7.56
N PHE A 8 -18.01 15.16 8.78
CA PHE A 8 -16.80 15.01 9.60
C PHE A 8 -16.49 13.55 9.93
N VAL A 9 -17.50 12.74 10.24
CA VAL A 9 -17.30 11.30 10.49
C VAL A 9 -16.77 10.61 9.23
N VAL A 10 -17.37 10.86 8.06
CA VAL A 10 -16.93 10.25 6.80
C VAL A 10 -15.49 10.67 6.44
N ILE A 11 -15.17 11.96 6.54
CA ILE A 11 -13.81 12.46 6.29
C ILE A 11 -12.83 11.83 7.28
N SER A 12 -13.17 11.79 8.57
CA SER A 12 -12.32 11.15 9.58
C SER A 12 -12.08 9.68 9.27
N MET A 13 -13.10 8.96 8.81
CA MET A 13 -12.99 7.56 8.43
C MET A 13 -12.04 7.39 7.25
N LEU A 14 -12.20 8.16 6.17
CA LEU A 14 -11.32 8.08 4.99
C LEU A 14 -9.86 8.38 5.34
N LEU A 15 -9.63 9.40 6.17
CA LEU A 15 -8.29 9.72 6.68
C LEU A 15 -7.73 8.60 7.55
N SER A 16 -8.52 8.01 8.44
CA SER A 16 -8.10 6.89 9.27
C SER A 16 -7.73 5.64 8.48
N LEU A 17 -8.51 5.32 7.43
CA LEU A 17 -8.21 4.22 6.52
C LEU A 17 -6.88 4.47 5.81
N SER A 18 -6.75 5.63 5.16
CA SER A 18 -5.55 5.96 4.39
C SER A 18 -4.29 6.09 5.26
N ILE A 19 -4.34 6.82 6.38
CA ILE A 19 -3.19 6.95 7.29
C ILE A 19 -2.88 5.61 7.97
N GLY A 20 -3.89 4.80 8.28
CA GLY A 20 -3.73 3.50 8.90
C GLY A 20 -2.97 2.53 8.02
N GLU A 21 -3.39 2.39 6.76
CA GLU A 21 -2.68 1.61 5.76
C GLU A 21 -1.25 2.13 5.56
N TRP A 22 -1.08 3.44 5.42
CA TRP A 22 0.24 4.02 5.21
C TRP A 22 1.20 3.73 6.38
N LEU A 23 0.75 3.87 7.63
CA LEU A 23 1.58 3.56 8.80
C LEU A 23 1.92 2.07 8.87
N MET A 24 0.92 1.22 8.70
CA MET A 24 1.09 -0.24 8.72
C MET A 24 2.05 -0.69 7.62
N HIS A 25 1.80 -0.26 6.39
CA HIS A 25 2.56 -0.70 5.25
C HIS A 25 4.00 -0.15 5.29
N LYS A 26 4.19 1.14 5.59
CA LYS A 26 5.52 1.77 5.65
C LYS A 26 6.35 1.32 6.85
N TYR A 27 5.79 1.32 8.06
CA TYR A 27 6.57 1.14 9.29
C TYR A 27 6.42 -0.22 9.94
N ILE A 28 5.43 -1.03 9.57
CA ILE A 28 5.25 -2.37 10.13
C ILE A 28 5.65 -3.41 9.09
N MET A 29 5.12 -3.33 7.86
CA MET A 29 5.39 -4.31 6.82
C MET A 29 6.75 -4.13 6.12
N HIS A 30 7.22 -2.88 5.94
CA HIS A 30 8.57 -2.58 5.41
C HIS A 30 9.62 -2.36 6.51
N ASN A 31 9.44 -2.98 7.68
CA ASN A 31 10.35 -2.78 8.80
C ASN A 31 11.60 -3.68 8.72
N THR A 32 12.66 -3.28 9.42
CA THR A 32 13.93 -4.01 9.45
C THR A 32 13.82 -5.30 10.26
N GLU A 33 14.76 -6.21 10.05
CA GLU A 33 14.90 -7.43 10.88
C GLU A 33 15.04 -7.08 12.36
N GLY A 34 14.43 -7.90 13.22
CA GLY A 34 14.43 -7.71 14.68
C GLY A 34 13.55 -6.55 15.21
N SER A 35 12.88 -5.80 14.33
CA SER A 35 11.98 -4.71 14.74
C SER A 35 10.66 -5.21 15.33
N PHE A 36 9.99 -4.33 16.09
CA PHE A 36 8.64 -4.61 16.60
C PHE A 36 7.61 -4.86 15.48
N GLY A 37 7.76 -4.20 14.33
CA GLY A 37 6.88 -4.42 13.18
C GLY A 37 7.00 -5.85 12.64
N ARG A 38 8.23 -6.35 12.51
CA ARG A 38 8.55 -7.72 12.10
C ARG A 38 8.04 -8.76 13.11
N PHE A 39 8.09 -8.45 14.41
CA PHE A 39 7.46 -9.28 15.44
C PHE A 39 5.94 -9.38 15.27
N ILE A 40 5.29 -8.30 14.84
CA ILE A 40 3.83 -8.26 14.69
C ILE A 40 3.36 -9.00 13.45
N LEU A 41 3.88 -8.68 12.25
CA LEU A 41 3.37 -9.20 10.98
C LEU A 41 4.32 -10.17 10.26
N GLY A 42 5.47 -10.46 10.85
CA GLY A 42 6.48 -11.32 10.23
C GLY A 42 7.13 -10.69 9.00
N GLU A 43 7.60 -11.55 8.09
CA GLU A 43 8.42 -11.17 6.94
C GLU A 43 7.71 -11.39 5.61
N GLN A 44 6.47 -11.87 5.64
CA GLN A 44 5.74 -12.32 4.45
C GLN A 44 5.63 -11.22 3.39
N HIS A 45 5.42 -9.98 3.81
CA HIS A 45 5.35 -8.83 2.91
C HIS A 45 6.69 -8.56 2.19
N ILE A 46 7.80 -8.67 2.91
CA ILE A 46 9.13 -8.45 2.34
C ILE A 46 9.48 -9.60 1.39
N ILE A 47 9.12 -10.84 1.75
CA ILE A 47 9.25 -12.02 0.89
C ILE A 47 8.47 -11.80 -0.42
N HIS A 48 7.21 -11.36 -0.35
CA HIS A 48 6.40 -10.99 -1.52
C HIS A 48 7.14 -9.99 -2.42
N HIS A 49 7.67 -8.91 -1.85
CA HIS A 49 8.43 -7.91 -2.62
C HIS A 49 9.67 -8.46 -3.32
N ASN A 50 10.28 -9.52 -2.79
CA ASN A 50 11.44 -10.18 -3.37
C ASN A 50 11.06 -11.22 -4.43
N GLN A 51 9.85 -11.77 -4.35
CA GLN A 51 9.30 -12.76 -5.29
C GLN A 51 8.60 -12.12 -6.50
N VAL A 52 8.40 -10.79 -6.51
CA VAL A 52 7.79 -10.06 -7.62
C VAL A 52 8.85 -9.54 -8.60
N ASN A 53 8.63 -9.77 -9.90
CA ASN A 53 9.43 -9.26 -11.01
C ASN A 53 9.17 -7.76 -11.28
N SER A 54 10.04 -7.14 -12.07
CA SER A 54 9.86 -5.74 -12.51
C SER A 54 8.59 -5.48 -13.34
N ASP A 55 7.96 -6.53 -13.87
CA ASP A 55 6.69 -6.46 -14.61
C ASP A 55 5.45 -6.71 -13.74
N MET A 56 5.62 -6.77 -12.42
CA MET A 56 4.58 -7.07 -11.43
C MET A 56 4.10 -8.53 -11.39
N THR A 57 4.63 -9.42 -12.23
CA THR A 57 4.34 -10.86 -12.11
C THR A 57 5.11 -11.49 -10.96
N LEU A 58 4.65 -12.64 -10.49
CA LEU A 58 5.41 -13.47 -9.55
C LEU A 58 6.48 -14.27 -10.30
N LYS A 59 7.64 -14.46 -9.66
CA LYS A 59 8.71 -15.33 -10.15
C LYS A 59 8.22 -16.78 -10.25
N GLU A 60 8.70 -17.48 -11.29
CA GLU A 60 8.29 -18.85 -11.56
C GLU A 60 8.69 -19.78 -10.40
N GLY A 61 7.75 -20.60 -9.94
CA GLY A 61 7.96 -21.57 -8.86
C GLY A 61 7.92 -20.98 -7.44
N GLU A 62 7.73 -19.67 -7.28
CA GLU A 62 7.53 -19.06 -5.96
C GLU A 62 6.08 -19.20 -5.49
N GLU A 63 5.92 -19.38 -4.18
CA GLU A 63 4.60 -19.45 -3.55
C GLU A 63 3.95 -18.06 -3.42
N HIS A 64 2.61 -18.01 -3.31
CA HIS A 64 1.84 -16.76 -3.10
C HIS A 64 1.94 -16.21 -1.66
N ILE A 65 3.13 -16.20 -1.08
CA ILE A 65 3.38 -15.73 0.29
C ILE A 65 3.22 -14.21 0.35
N GLY A 66 2.49 -13.70 1.35
CA GLY A 66 2.31 -12.25 1.55
C GLY A 66 1.38 -11.57 0.53
N LEU A 67 0.81 -12.33 -0.40
CA LEU A 67 -0.11 -11.80 -1.41
C LEU A 67 -1.49 -11.47 -0.82
N TYR A 68 -1.93 -12.23 0.19
CA TYR A 68 -3.22 -12.06 0.85
C TYR A 68 -3.08 -11.41 2.22
N PHE A 69 -4.11 -10.67 2.61
CA PHE A 69 -4.22 -10.07 3.93
C PHE A 69 -4.79 -11.12 4.89
N GLY A 70 -4.01 -11.61 5.86
CA GLY A 70 -4.49 -12.60 6.80
C GLY A 70 -5.40 -12.01 7.89
N VAL A 71 -5.92 -12.87 8.75
CA VAL A 71 -6.78 -12.47 9.88
C VAL A 71 -6.00 -11.62 10.88
N TRP A 72 -4.71 -11.91 11.06
CA TRP A 72 -3.85 -11.19 12.00
C TRP A 72 -3.56 -9.77 11.51
N GLU A 73 -3.25 -9.62 10.23
CA GLU A 73 -3.08 -8.34 9.53
C GLU A 73 -4.39 -7.53 9.62
N THR A 74 -5.53 -8.19 9.40
CA THR A 74 -6.89 -7.60 9.52
C THR A 74 -7.15 -7.04 10.91
N PHE A 75 -6.73 -7.76 11.95
CA PHE A 75 -6.83 -7.28 13.32
C PHE A 75 -5.99 -6.01 13.52
N TRP A 76 -4.72 -6.02 13.10
CA TRP A 76 -3.83 -4.87 13.33
C TRP A 76 -4.20 -3.63 12.52
N ILE A 77 -4.64 -3.78 11.28
CA ILE A 77 -5.15 -2.62 10.51
C ILE A 77 -6.41 -2.05 11.19
N SER A 78 -7.28 -2.89 11.75
CA SER A 78 -8.46 -2.43 12.51
C SER A 78 -8.03 -1.62 13.73
N VAL A 79 -7.03 -2.10 14.48
CA VAL A 79 -6.46 -1.35 15.62
C VAL A 79 -5.89 -0.01 15.17
N ALA A 80 -5.10 0.01 14.09
CA ALA A 80 -4.53 1.24 13.54
C ALA A 80 -5.61 2.26 13.15
N ILE A 81 -6.63 1.82 12.40
CA ILE A 81 -7.78 2.67 12.02
C ILE A 81 -8.46 3.25 13.25
N MET A 82 -8.73 2.43 14.28
CA MET A 82 -9.38 2.87 15.51
C MET A 82 -8.56 3.95 16.22
N VAL A 83 -7.26 3.72 16.41
CA VAL A 83 -6.36 4.66 17.10
C VAL A 83 -6.29 5.98 16.36
N ILE A 84 -6.07 5.96 15.05
CA ILE A 84 -5.99 7.18 14.23
C ILE A 84 -7.32 7.92 14.26
N GLN A 85 -8.44 7.20 14.14
CA GLN A 85 -9.76 7.82 14.21
C GLN A 85 -9.98 8.55 15.54
N ARG A 86 -9.58 7.94 16.66
CA ARG A 86 -9.66 8.58 17.98
C ARG A 86 -8.80 9.82 18.07
N ILE A 87 -7.58 9.78 17.52
CA ILE A 87 -6.69 10.95 17.47
C ILE A 87 -7.33 12.08 16.65
N ILE A 88 -7.85 11.77 15.46
CA ILE A 88 -8.52 12.76 14.60
C ILE A 88 -9.72 13.38 15.32
N MET A 89 -10.62 12.54 15.86
CA MET A 89 -11.80 13.00 16.61
C MET A 89 -11.44 13.89 17.79
N TYR A 90 -10.36 13.56 18.50
CA TYR A 90 -9.84 14.37 19.60
C TYR A 90 -9.34 15.75 19.10
N ILE A 91 -8.54 15.77 18.02
CA ILE A 91 -7.99 17.02 17.44
C ILE A 91 -9.11 17.96 16.98
N ILE A 92 -10.17 17.43 16.36
CA ILE A 92 -11.30 18.24 15.88
C ILE A 92 -12.36 18.52 16.95
N ASN A 93 -12.10 18.12 18.22
CA ASN A 93 -13.03 18.24 19.34
C ASN A 93 -14.43 17.67 19.04
N PHE A 94 -14.48 16.53 18.34
CA PHE A 94 -15.71 15.85 17.98
C PHE A 94 -15.98 14.71 18.94
N ASP A 95 -17.00 14.88 19.78
CA ASP A 95 -17.42 13.84 20.71
C ASP A 95 -18.16 12.72 19.96
N CYS A 96 -17.56 11.54 19.96
CA CYS A 96 -18.11 10.33 19.40
C CYS A 96 -17.91 9.18 20.39
N LYS A 97 -18.98 8.41 20.63
CA LYS A 97 -18.90 7.23 21.49
C LYS A 97 -17.88 6.25 20.92
N ILE A 98 -17.04 5.69 21.79
CA ILE A 98 -16.00 4.72 21.41
C ILE A 98 -16.57 3.50 20.67
N THR A 99 -17.83 3.12 20.94
CA THR A 99 -18.52 2.04 20.24
C THR A 99 -18.67 2.30 18.74
N TYR A 100 -18.84 3.55 18.32
CA TYR A 100 -18.88 3.90 16.90
C TYR A 100 -17.48 3.80 16.27
N SER A 101 -16.44 4.26 16.98
CA SER A 101 -15.07 4.11 16.51
C SER A 101 -14.70 2.64 16.33
N PHE A 102 -15.09 1.79 17.28
CA PHE A 102 -14.89 0.35 17.19
C PHE A 102 -15.66 -0.27 16.00
N GLY A 103 -16.91 0.12 15.79
CA GLY A 103 -17.70 -0.36 14.64
C GLY A 103 -17.08 0.05 13.30
N ILE A 104 -16.64 1.30 13.17
CA ILE A 104 -15.97 1.82 11.97
C ILE A 104 -14.65 1.10 11.75
N SER A 105 -13.85 0.86 12.80
CA SER A 105 -12.56 0.20 12.66
C SER A 105 -12.68 -1.26 12.26
N LEU A 106 -13.66 -1.99 12.82
CA LEU A 106 -13.94 -3.37 12.43
C LEU A 106 -14.42 -3.46 10.98
N ALA A 107 -15.37 -2.61 10.59
CA ALA A 107 -15.85 -2.53 9.21
C ALA A 107 -14.72 -2.15 8.24
N GLY A 108 -13.86 -1.20 8.64
CA GLY A 108 -12.69 -0.78 7.88
C GLY A 108 -11.67 -1.90 7.69
N GLY A 109 -11.36 -2.66 8.74
CA GLY A 109 -10.46 -3.81 8.63
C GLY A 109 -11.00 -4.91 7.72
N LEU A 110 -12.29 -5.23 7.82
CA LEU A 110 -12.93 -6.18 6.91
C LEU A 110 -12.94 -5.67 5.47
N PHE A 111 -13.23 -4.39 5.25
CA PHE A 111 -13.11 -3.76 3.94
C PHE A 111 -11.69 -3.90 3.38
N TYR A 112 -10.66 -3.63 4.19
CA TYR A 112 -9.26 -3.82 3.80
C TYR A 112 -8.95 -5.26 3.44
N LYS A 113 -9.39 -6.24 4.25
CA LYS A 113 -9.23 -7.66 3.96
C LYS A 113 -9.74 -8.03 2.56
N PHE A 114 -10.97 -7.66 2.25
CA PHE A 114 -11.58 -8.01 0.97
C PHE A 114 -10.98 -7.26 -0.21
N MET A 115 -10.74 -5.95 -0.04
CA MET A 115 -10.20 -5.13 -1.12
C MET A 115 -8.74 -5.46 -1.40
N TRP A 116 -7.93 -5.72 -0.37
CA TRP A 116 -6.55 -6.15 -0.52
C TRP A 116 -6.48 -7.48 -1.26
N ASP A 117 -7.17 -8.50 -0.76
CA ASP A 117 -7.17 -9.82 -1.40
C ASP A 117 -7.65 -9.79 -2.84
N TYR A 118 -8.57 -8.89 -3.18
CA TYR A 118 -9.04 -8.73 -4.55
C TYR A 118 -8.04 -7.93 -5.40
N LEU A 119 -7.72 -6.70 -5.01
CA LEU A 119 -6.91 -5.78 -5.81
C LEU A 119 -5.45 -6.21 -5.85
N HIS A 120 -4.82 -6.49 -4.71
CA HIS A 120 -3.41 -6.86 -4.62
C HIS A 120 -3.14 -8.14 -5.40
N TYR A 121 -3.96 -9.18 -5.22
CA TYR A 121 -3.89 -10.40 -6.04
C TYR A 121 -4.06 -10.09 -7.53
N SER A 122 -5.09 -9.31 -7.89
CA SER A 122 -5.34 -8.93 -9.28
C SER A 122 -4.24 -8.06 -9.89
N PHE A 123 -3.34 -7.47 -9.10
CA PHE A 123 -2.18 -6.74 -9.63
C PHE A 123 -1.00 -7.65 -9.96
N HIS A 124 -1.02 -8.90 -9.51
CA HIS A 124 0.05 -9.86 -9.71
C HIS A 124 -0.37 -11.06 -10.59
N ASP A 125 -1.66 -11.39 -10.66
CA ASP A 125 -2.24 -12.49 -11.46
C ASP A 125 -2.53 -12.10 -12.93
N LEU A 126 -1.57 -11.46 -13.59
CA LEU A 126 -1.85 -10.53 -14.69
C LEU A 126 -1.45 -10.93 -16.12
N THR A 127 -1.24 -12.21 -16.43
CA THR A 127 -0.97 -12.58 -17.83
C THR A 127 -2.18 -12.35 -18.74
N ASP A 128 -3.41 -12.67 -18.33
CA ASP A 128 -4.60 -12.55 -19.19
C ASP A 128 -5.59 -11.44 -18.78
N ASN A 129 -5.68 -11.10 -17.49
CA ASN A 129 -6.70 -10.17 -16.99
C ASN A 129 -6.29 -8.68 -17.05
N LEU A 130 -5.00 -8.37 -17.23
CA LEU A 130 -4.54 -6.97 -17.18
C LEU A 130 -5.03 -6.18 -18.38
N GLU A 131 -4.98 -6.76 -19.59
CA GLU A 131 -5.35 -6.03 -20.81
C GLU A 131 -6.83 -5.62 -20.79
N ILE A 132 -7.69 -6.45 -20.21
CA ILE A 132 -9.11 -6.13 -20.00
C ILE A 132 -9.25 -5.05 -18.92
N ASN A 133 -8.56 -5.20 -17.79
CA ASN A 133 -8.68 -4.29 -16.66
C ASN A 133 -7.99 -2.92 -16.87
N LYS A 134 -7.02 -2.81 -17.77
CA LYS A 134 -6.39 -1.54 -18.20
C LYS A 134 -7.41 -0.56 -18.79
N LEU A 135 -8.53 -1.06 -19.34
CA LEU A 135 -9.61 -0.23 -19.86
C LEU A 135 -10.38 0.50 -18.74
N ASN A 136 -10.30 0.00 -17.50
CA ASN A 136 -10.85 0.68 -16.34
C ASN A 136 -9.79 1.64 -15.76
N PRO A 137 -9.96 2.98 -15.93
CA PRO A 137 -8.95 3.94 -15.50
C PRO A 137 -8.71 3.93 -13.99
N TYR A 138 -9.71 3.54 -13.18
CA TYR A 138 -9.56 3.45 -11.73
C TYR A 138 -8.71 2.25 -11.34
N PHE A 139 -9.02 1.07 -11.88
CA PHE A 139 -8.21 -0.12 -11.65
C PHE A 139 -6.77 0.12 -12.09
N TYR A 140 -6.59 0.67 -13.29
CA TYR A 140 -5.25 0.92 -13.82
C TYR A 140 -4.49 1.96 -12.99
N TRP A 141 -5.16 2.96 -12.42
CA TRP A 141 -4.54 3.87 -11.46
C TRP A 141 -4.02 3.14 -10.22
N TRP A 142 -4.83 2.28 -9.60
CA TRP A 142 -4.40 1.50 -8.43
C TRP A 142 -3.26 0.54 -8.77
N PHE A 143 -3.35 -0.15 -9.90
CA PHE A 143 -2.28 -1.00 -10.42
C PHE A 143 -0.98 -0.21 -10.57
N LYS A 144 -1.02 0.94 -11.25
CA LYS A 144 0.17 1.78 -11.43
C LYS A 144 0.73 2.26 -10.09
N ASN A 145 -0.13 2.69 -9.17
CA ASN A 145 0.26 3.13 -7.85
C ASN A 145 1.01 2.02 -7.08
N HIS A 146 0.45 0.80 -7.06
CA HIS A 146 1.09 -0.36 -6.46
C HIS A 146 2.36 -0.80 -7.21
N ALA A 147 2.40 -0.65 -8.52
CA ALA A 147 3.60 -0.94 -9.29
C ALA A 147 4.76 0.00 -8.94
N TYR A 148 4.51 1.31 -8.79
CA TYR A 148 5.54 2.23 -8.29
C TYR A 148 6.02 1.85 -6.88
N HIS A 149 5.14 1.31 -6.03
CA HIS A 149 5.53 0.78 -4.72
C HIS A 149 6.53 -0.38 -4.80
N HIS A 150 6.35 -1.28 -5.77
CA HIS A 150 7.31 -2.37 -6.03
C HIS A 150 8.58 -1.88 -6.72
N LEU A 151 8.47 -0.95 -7.67
CA LEU A 151 9.58 -0.52 -8.52
C LEU A 151 10.54 0.47 -7.87
N VAL A 152 10.04 1.34 -6.98
CA VAL A 152 10.87 2.33 -6.28
C VAL A 152 11.43 1.72 -5.00
N LYS A 153 12.75 1.77 -4.85
CA LYS A 153 13.53 1.14 -3.79
C LYS A 153 14.27 2.18 -2.95
N GLY A 154 14.88 1.71 -1.85
CA GLY A 154 15.65 2.55 -0.93
C GLY A 154 14.84 3.68 -0.29
N GLU A 155 15.50 4.80 0.00
CA GLU A 155 14.92 5.99 0.65
C GLU A 155 13.80 6.64 -0.17
N ALA A 156 13.80 6.42 -1.49
CA ALA A 156 12.77 6.96 -2.37
C ALA A 156 11.44 6.17 -2.30
N LYS A 157 11.41 5.00 -1.65
CA LYS A 157 10.24 4.11 -1.58
C LYS A 157 8.98 4.86 -1.11
N GLY A 158 7.85 4.50 -1.72
CA GLY A 158 6.62 5.26 -1.63
C GLY A 158 5.39 4.46 -2.04
N ASN A 159 4.25 5.14 -2.21
CA ASN A 159 2.97 4.57 -2.65
C ASN A 159 2.47 3.45 -1.72
N TYR A 160 2.52 3.70 -0.42
CA TYR A 160 2.12 2.72 0.60
C TYR A 160 0.60 2.52 0.70
N ASN A 161 -0.21 3.44 0.19
CA ASN A 161 -1.65 3.27 0.07
C ASN A 161 -2.00 2.47 -1.18
N ILE A 162 -2.37 1.21 -1.02
CA ILE A 162 -2.86 0.34 -2.09
C ILE A 162 -4.38 0.48 -2.25
N ILE A 163 -5.14 0.54 -1.15
CA ILE A 163 -6.61 0.52 -1.21
C ILE A 163 -7.20 1.93 -1.15
N VAL A 164 -6.87 2.70 -0.12
CA VAL A 164 -7.45 4.03 0.11
C VAL A 164 -6.36 5.10 -0.02
N PRO A 165 -6.27 5.79 -1.17
CA PRO A 165 -5.23 6.79 -1.38
C PRO A 165 -5.44 8.04 -0.51
N GLY A 166 -4.34 8.68 -0.14
CA GLY A 166 -4.38 9.94 0.59
C GLY A 166 -3.11 10.23 1.36
N ALA A 167 -2.72 9.36 2.29
CA ALA A 167 -1.57 9.56 3.16
C ALA A 167 -0.25 9.65 2.39
N ASP A 168 -0.10 8.93 1.27
CA ASP A 168 1.06 9.13 0.39
C ASP A 168 1.20 10.56 -0.12
N PHE A 169 0.09 11.23 -0.46
CA PHE A 169 0.10 12.64 -0.87
C PHE A 169 0.34 13.56 0.32
N LEU A 170 -0.31 13.30 1.46
CA LEU A 170 -0.16 14.11 2.67
C LEU A 170 1.27 14.09 3.22
N PHE A 171 1.96 12.96 3.10
CA PHE A 171 3.28 12.75 3.67
C PHE A 171 4.41 12.71 2.62
N GLY A 172 4.13 13.13 1.38
CA GLY A 172 5.16 13.26 0.33
C GLY A 172 5.79 11.93 -0.09
N THR A 173 5.08 10.82 0.05
CA THR A 173 5.52 9.46 -0.32
C THR A 173 4.86 8.94 -1.60
N TYR A 174 4.02 9.73 -2.26
CA TYR A 174 3.54 9.41 -3.61
C TYR A 174 4.65 9.49 -4.66
N ARG A 175 4.73 8.49 -5.55
CA ARG A 175 5.62 8.46 -6.72
C ARG A 175 4.81 8.19 -7.98
N SER A 176 5.27 8.80 -9.08
CA SER A 176 4.70 8.67 -10.43
C SER A 176 5.75 8.36 -11.50
N CYS A 177 7.00 8.17 -11.08
CA CYS A 177 8.14 7.76 -11.90
C CYS A 177 9.10 6.93 -11.04
N VAL A 178 9.94 6.12 -11.69
CA VAL A 178 10.92 5.26 -11.03
C VAL A 178 12.25 5.99 -10.88
N THR A 179 12.86 5.90 -9.71
CA THR A 179 14.23 6.37 -9.47
C THR A 179 14.86 5.51 -8.40
N ASN A 180 15.93 4.78 -8.76
CA ASN A 180 16.66 3.91 -7.84
C ASN A 180 18.16 4.21 -7.82
N LYS A 181 18.61 5.32 -8.43
CA LYS A 181 20.03 5.67 -8.54
C LYS A 181 20.85 5.51 -7.27
N GLU A 182 20.38 6.06 -6.15
CA GLU A 182 21.09 5.93 -4.87
C GLU A 182 21.07 4.50 -4.34
N TYR A 183 19.94 3.80 -4.46
CA TYR A 183 19.80 2.40 -4.07
C TYR A 183 20.74 1.49 -4.86
N CYS A 184 20.87 1.71 -6.17
CA CYS A 184 21.67 0.88 -7.08
C CYS A 184 23.18 1.06 -6.94
N LYS A 185 23.66 2.09 -6.22
CA LYS A 185 25.10 2.21 -5.91
C LYS A 185 25.61 1.10 -5.00
N GLU A 186 24.73 0.55 -4.17
CA GLU A 186 25.09 -0.40 -3.11
C GLU A 186 24.36 -1.74 -3.24
N ASN A 187 23.42 -1.87 -4.16
CA ASN A 187 22.56 -3.05 -4.30
C ASN A 187 22.53 -3.53 -5.75
N ASP A 188 22.60 -4.85 -5.93
CA ASP A 188 22.38 -5.51 -7.21
C ASP A 188 20.92 -6.01 -7.27
N ASN A 189 20.10 -5.35 -8.09
CA ASN A 189 18.70 -5.67 -8.28
C ASN A 189 18.34 -5.57 -9.76
N GLU A 190 17.39 -6.40 -10.23
CA GLU A 190 16.92 -6.39 -11.62
C GLU A 190 16.61 -4.97 -12.11
N ILE A 191 15.91 -4.16 -11.30
CA ILE A 191 15.51 -2.80 -11.67
C ILE A 191 16.70 -1.87 -11.89
N CYS A 192 17.83 -2.11 -11.20
CA CYS A 192 19.05 -1.33 -11.38
C CYS A 192 19.64 -1.55 -12.77
N SER A 193 19.69 -2.81 -13.22
CA SER A 193 20.16 -3.13 -14.57
C SER A 193 19.25 -2.54 -15.66
N ILE A 194 17.95 -2.39 -15.39
CA ILE A 194 16.99 -1.79 -16.32
C ILE A 194 17.18 -0.27 -16.37
N GLU A 195 17.35 0.39 -15.22
CA GLU A 195 17.59 1.82 -15.12
C GLU A 195 18.92 2.24 -15.76
N GLU A 196 20.01 1.53 -15.47
CA GLU A 196 21.34 1.81 -16.05
C GLU A 196 21.36 1.67 -17.58
N SER A 197 20.65 0.68 -18.10
CA SER A 197 20.54 0.45 -19.55
C SER A 197 19.48 1.31 -20.23
N ASN A 198 18.77 2.15 -19.46
CA ASN A 198 17.64 2.98 -19.91
C ASN A 198 16.63 2.17 -20.73
N ARG A 199 16.39 0.92 -20.34
CA ARG A 199 15.41 0.03 -20.98
C ARG A 199 14.00 0.48 -20.62
N LEU A 200 13.06 0.32 -21.55
CA LEU A 200 11.65 0.62 -21.28
C LEU A 200 11.11 -0.30 -20.20
N LEU A 201 10.45 0.30 -19.20
CA LEU A 201 9.69 -0.46 -18.22
C LEU A 201 8.38 -0.94 -18.83
N ASN A 202 7.92 -2.11 -18.37
CA ASN A 202 6.64 -2.65 -18.78
C ASN A 202 5.49 -1.71 -18.42
N HIS A 203 4.35 -1.89 -19.08
CA HIS A 203 3.11 -1.14 -18.81
C HIS A 203 3.22 0.40 -18.85
N GLY A 204 4.21 0.96 -19.57
CA GLY A 204 4.34 2.40 -19.77
C GLY A 204 4.83 3.18 -18.56
N PHE A 205 5.51 2.51 -17.61
CA PHE A 205 6.23 3.20 -16.55
C PHE A 205 7.45 3.95 -17.12
N ASN A 206 7.88 5.00 -16.42
CA ASN A 206 9.01 5.84 -16.84
C ASN A 206 9.93 6.10 -15.66
N PHE A 207 11.24 6.19 -15.96
CA PHE A 207 12.21 6.77 -15.04
C PHE A 207 11.99 8.28 -14.90
N CYS A 208 12.35 8.83 -13.74
CA CYS A 208 12.12 10.25 -13.42
C CYS A 208 12.97 11.20 -14.25
N GLU A 209 14.13 10.75 -14.70
CA GLU A 209 15.01 11.51 -15.59
C GLU A 209 14.94 10.90 -16.99
N LYS A 210 14.43 11.67 -17.95
CA LYS A 210 14.57 11.42 -19.38
C LYS A 210 15.47 12.47 -19.99
#